data_AF-A0A554ISQ0-F1
#
_entry.id   AF-A0A554ISQ0-F1
#
_cell.length_a   1.000
_cell.length_b   1.000
_cell.length_c   1.000
_cell.angle_alpha   90.00
_cell.angle_beta   90.00
_cell.angle_gamma   90.00
#
_symmetry.space_group_name_H-M   'P 1'
#
loop_
_entity.id
_entity.type
_entity.pdbx_description
1 polymer ?
#
loop_
_entity_poly.entity_id
_entity_poly.type
_entity_poly.pdbx_seq_one_letter_code
_entity_poly.pdbx_strand_id
1 'polypeptide(L)'
;MRRFGFSLIEMLLIISILGITSTLSIPLYRSYQLRTDLALAKDQIIQGLERAKLNARSGKEDTVWGFYIPEGILYAGASFAGRDAAKDEIYPMPSTVAVTGLLNVIYDKRGLPDVTGEVRLHSISGEDEDITVTIYISYLAVTASRGDQPTICHRNTDGTSQTMIIPDAEWPAHQAHGDTQGPCGISGGSASSAAGASSSAGALPPLYCNSRFCLSNGVITTQRKVEVTFRNLGSSITFGPGGPVIPVYVCGSEDMGARWSNLFGGGGNCKSVGRGRAVDPDDEEDEDETYVSNTPLTLRVQGHYDPRSGMGFEASYDSNDRSGHILLLLNGENPFSYPGFGNTANLRSFLLRKNKLDPLTDRIQIGPYEILLIAELQILSSTDADFDDDVLLMTVDPA
;
A
#
# COMPACT_ATOMS: atom_id res chain seq x y z
N MET A 1 19.73 32.93 63.51
CA MET A 1 19.16 32.32 62.28
C MET A 1 19.96 32.83 61.08
N ARG A 2 20.85 32.02 60.49
CA ARG A 2 21.54 32.39 59.25
C ARG A 2 20.54 32.28 58.10
N ARG A 3 20.27 33.39 57.41
CA ARG A 3 19.49 33.37 56.17
C ARG A 3 20.42 32.89 55.06
N PHE A 4 20.12 31.74 54.46
CA PHE A 4 20.77 31.29 53.24
C PHE A 4 20.23 32.13 52.08
N GLY A 5 21.10 32.88 51.41
CA GLY A 5 20.77 33.65 50.21
C GLY A 5 21.49 33.07 49.01
N PHE A 6 20.86 33.15 47.83
CA PHE A 6 21.46 32.71 46.57
C PHE A 6 22.59 33.66 46.14
N SER A 7 23.66 33.10 45.57
CA SER A 7 24.75 33.92 45.05
C SER A 7 24.41 34.54 43.70
N LEU A 8 25.02 35.68 43.37
CA LEU A 8 24.80 36.35 42.08
C LEU A 8 25.19 35.42 40.90
N ILE A 9 26.24 34.62 41.06
CA ILE A 9 26.68 33.67 40.03
C ILE A 9 25.66 32.53 39.83
N GLU A 10 25.01 32.08 40.90
CA GLU A 10 23.98 31.04 40.87
C GLU A 10 22.71 31.54 40.16
N MET A 11 22.32 32.79 40.40
CA MET A 11 21.22 33.43 39.66
C MET A 11 21.53 33.59 38.17
N LEU A 12 22.76 33.97 37.81
CA LEU A 12 23.17 34.08 36.41
C LEU A 12 23.17 32.72 35.69
N LEU A 13 23.56 31.65 36.39
CA LEU A 13 23.61 30.30 35.85
C LEU A 13 22.19 29.73 35.62
N ILE A 14 21.24 30.03 36.51
CA ILE A 14 19.84 29.64 36.31
C ILE A 14 19.24 30.36 35.09
N ILE A 15 19.48 31.66 34.95
CA ILE A 15 18.96 32.44 33.82
C ILE A 15 19.53 31.95 32.49
N SER A 16 20.83 31.59 32.45
CA SER A 16 21.45 31.08 31.23
C SER A 16 20.91 29.70 30.85
N ILE A 17 20.75 28.78 31.82
CA ILE A 17 20.15 27.46 31.56
C ILE A 17 18.72 27.61 31.06
N LEU A 18 17.89 28.43 31.71
CA LEU A 18 16.50 28.66 31.29
C LEU A 18 16.41 29.28 29.89
N GLY A 19 17.33 30.17 29.54
CA GLY A 19 17.43 30.73 28.19
C GLY A 19 17.71 29.64 27.14
N ILE A 20 18.73 28.83 27.38
CA ILE A 20 19.14 27.75 26.46
C ILE A 20 18.03 26.70 26.30
N THR A 21 17.43 26.25 27.41
CA THR A 21 16.36 25.24 27.36
C THR A 21 15.10 25.75 26.67
N SER A 22 14.75 27.03 26.87
CA SER A 22 13.59 27.64 26.19
C SER A 22 13.81 27.75 24.68
N THR A 23 15.02 28.11 24.24
CA THR A 23 15.34 28.22 22.81
C THR A 23 15.31 26.87 22.08
N LEU A 24 15.65 25.77 22.75
CA LEU A 24 15.60 24.43 22.17
C LEU A 24 14.19 23.83 22.20
N SER A 25 13.39 24.16 23.22
CA SER A 25 12.03 23.63 23.38
C SER A 25 11.07 24.11 22.30
N ILE A 26 11.20 25.36 21.83
CA ILE A 26 10.29 25.97 20.85
C ILE A 26 10.27 25.24 19.49
N PRO A 27 11.42 25.02 18.81
CA PRO A 27 11.42 24.34 17.51
C PRO A 27 10.98 22.88 17.61
N LEU A 28 11.35 22.17 18.70
CA LEU A 28 10.92 20.80 18.95
C LEU A 28 9.40 20.68 19.16
N TYR A 29 8.81 21.63 19.90
CA TYR A 29 7.36 21.64 20.11
C TYR A 29 6.60 21.91 18.80
N ARG A 30 7.12 22.80 17.95
CA ARG A 30 6.50 23.11 16.64
C ARG A 30 6.51 21.92 15.70
N SER A 31 7.64 21.21 15.57
CA SER A 31 7.73 20.04 14.69
C SER A 31 6.84 18.89 15.18
N TYR A 32 6.71 18.72 16.50
CA TYR A 32 5.76 17.79 17.10
C TYR A 32 4.31 18.13 16.72
N GLN A 33 3.91 19.40 16.93
CA GLN A 33 2.55 19.85 16.65
C GLN A 33 2.18 19.65 15.17
N LEU A 34 3.08 19.98 14.23
CA LEU A 34 2.84 19.80 12.80
C LEU A 34 2.60 18.33 12.43
N ARG A 35 3.37 17.38 13.00
CA ARG A 35 3.19 15.94 12.76
C ARG A 35 1.88 15.42 13.33
N THR A 36 1.52 15.85 14.55
CA THR A 36 0.25 15.50 15.19
C THR A 36 -0.94 16.02 14.38
N ASP A 37 -0.90 17.28 13.95
CA ASP A 37 -1.96 17.89 13.16
C ASP A 37 -2.16 17.17 11.81
N LEU A 38 -1.05 16.82 11.17
CA LEU A 38 -1.03 16.08 9.92
C LEU A 38 -1.59 14.64 10.05
N ALA A 39 -1.35 13.97 11.17
CA ALA A 39 -1.94 12.67 11.48
C ALA A 39 -3.44 12.78 11.78
N LEU A 40 -3.83 13.79 12.57
CA LEU A 40 -5.24 14.06 12.88
C LEU A 40 -6.05 14.36 11.61
N ALA A 41 -5.49 15.19 10.71
CA ALA A 41 -6.10 15.51 9.42
C ALA A 41 -6.30 14.26 8.55
N LYS A 42 -5.30 13.36 8.51
CA LYS A 42 -5.39 12.06 7.81
C LYS A 42 -6.58 11.24 8.33
N ASP A 43 -6.62 11.01 9.63
CA ASP A 43 -7.62 10.14 10.25
C ASP A 43 -9.04 10.71 10.09
N GLN A 44 -9.19 12.03 10.24
CA GLN A 44 -10.47 12.72 10.03
C GLN A 44 -10.96 12.59 8.59
N ILE A 45 -10.08 12.74 7.58
CA ILE A 45 -10.46 12.60 6.18
C ILE A 45 -10.88 11.15 5.87
N ILE A 46 -10.09 10.16 6.31
CA ILE A 46 -10.42 8.75 6.11
C ILE A 46 -11.77 8.43 6.77
N GLN A 47 -11.95 8.84 8.02
CA GLN A 47 -13.21 8.62 8.74
C GLN A 47 -14.40 9.30 8.07
N GLY A 48 -14.23 10.52 7.58
CA GLY A 48 -15.26 11.28 6.87
C GLY A 48 -15.67 10.61 5.56
N LEU A 49 -14.69 10.17 4.76
CA LEU A 49 -14.94 9.47 3.49
C LEU A 49 -15.62 8.11 3.70
N GLU A 50 -15.16 7.31 4.67
CA GLU A 50 -15.80 6.02 4.98
C GLU A 50 -17.22 6.20 5.53
N ARG A 51 -17.46 7.26 6.31
CA ARG A 51 -18.81 7.60 6.77
C ARG A 51 -19.73 8.07 5.64
N ALA A 52 -19.22 8.84 4.68
CA ALA A 52 -19.96 9.21 3.47
C ALA A 52 -20.37 7.97 2.67
N LYS A 53 -19.42 7.06 2.43
CA LYS A 53 -19.66 5.76 1.77
C LYS A 53 -20.73 4.93 2.49
N LEU A 54 -20.65 4.83 3.82
CA LEU A 54 -21.62 4.09 4.62
C LEU A 54 -23.03 4.72 4.58
N ASN A 55 -23.13 6.05 4.68
CA ASN A 55 -24.41 6.75 4.59
C ASN A 55 -25.06 6.58 3.21
N ALA A 56 -24.27 6.62 2.14
CA ALA A 56 -24.79 6.38 0.79
C ALA A 56 -25.29 4.93 0.60
N ARG A 57 -24.53 3.93 1.06
CA ARG A 57 -24.90 2.50 0.97
C ARG A 57 -26.11 2.14 1.82
N SER A 58 -26.27 2.77 2.96
CA SER A 58 -27.45 2.57 3.83
C SER A 58 -28.69 3.30 3.32
N GLY A 59 -28.57 4.10 2.25
CA GLY A 59 -29.67 4.89 1.71
C GLY A 59 -30.14 6.00 2.67
N LYS A 60 -29.27 6.45 3.57
CA LYS A 60 -29.60 7.51 4.55
C LYS A 60 -30.05 8.77 3.79
N GLU A 61 -31.18 9.35 4.19
CA GLU A 61 -31.82 10.51 3.53
C GLU A 61 -32.20 10.28 2.04
N ASP A 62 -32.18 9.03 1.56
CA ASP A 62 -32.45 8.62 0.17
C ASP A 62 -31.63 9.36 -0.92
N THR A 63 -30.47 9.90 -0.54
CA THR A 63 -29.58 10.67 -1.42
C THR A 63 -28.16 10.10 -1.47
N VAL A 64 -27.35 10.60 -2.40
CA VAL A 64 -25.90 10.44 -2.39
C VAL A 64 -25.28 11.27 -1.27
N TRP A 65 -24.09 10.88 -0.83
CA TRP A 65 -23.36 11.53 0.27
C TRP A 65 -21.95 11.87 -0.16
N GLY A 66 -21.45 13.02 0.25
CA GLY A 66 -20.10 13.47 -0.10
C GLY A 66 -19.32 14.00 1.09
N PHE A 67 -18.01 14.08 0.90
CA PHE A 67 -17.09 14.65 1.87
C PHE A 67 -16.23 15.73 1.20
N TYR A 68 -16.34 16.95 1.72
CA TYR A 68 -15.55 18.10 1.29
C TYR A 68 -14.34 18.23 2.20
N ILE A 69 -13.18 17.94 1.63
CA ILE A 69 -11.94 17.65 2.35
C ILE A 69 -11.31 18.90 2.98
N PRO A 70 -11.21 20.08 2.30
CA PRO A 70 -10.53 21.25 2.87
C PRO A 70 -11.11 21.73 4.21
N GLU A 71 -12.42 21.59 4.39
CA GLU A 71 -13.12 22.01 5.62
C GLU A 71 -13.53 20.82 6.49
N GLY A 72 -13.30 19.58 6.01
CA GLY A 72 -13.71 18.35 6.69
C GLY A 72 -15.23 18.23 6.86
N ILE A 73 -16.00 18.55 5.83
CA ILE A 73 -17.48 18.55 5.92
C ILE A 73 -18.05 17.32 5.23
N LEU A 74 -18.76 16.49 5.99
CA LEU A 74 -19.62 15.42 5.50
C LEU A 74 -21.01 15.98 5.21
N TYR A 75 -21.54 15.74 4.02
CA TYR A 75 -22.83 16.29 3.60
C TYR A 75 -23.67 15.32 2.78
N ALA A 76 -24.97 15.57 2.76
CA ALA A 76 -25.95 14.87 1.95
C ALA A 76 -26.29 15.70 0.70
N GLY A 77 -26.23 15.09 -0.49
CA GLY A 77 -26.62 15.72 -1.76
C GLY A 77 -25.61 15.56 -2.89
N ALA A 78 -26.06 15.86 -4.11
CA ALA A 78 -25.29 15.63 -5.35
C ALA A 78 -24.14 16.64 -5.59
N SER A 79 -24.02 17.67 -4.76
CA SER A 79 -22.88 18.60 -4.80
C SER A 79 -22.74 19.31 -3.46
N PHE A 80 -21.51 19.72 -3.13
CA PHE A 80 -21.25 20.51 -1.92
C PHE A 80 -21.97 21.87 -1.94
N ALA A 81 -22.09 22.52 -3.11
CA ALA A 81 -22.74 23.82 -3.21
C ALA A 81 -24.27 23.75 -3.04
N GLY A 82 -24.89 22.64 -3.46
CA GLY A 82 -26.34 22.44 -3.38
C GLY A 82 -26.82 21.70 -2.13
N ARG A 83 -25.94 21.47 -1.15
CA ARG A 83 -26.26 20.73 0.08
C ARG A 83 -27.12 21.55 1.04
N ASP A 84 -27.79 20.85 1.96
CA ASP A 84 -28.42 21.46 3.13
C ASP A 84 -27.41 21.54 4.28
N ALA A 85 -26.86 22.73 4.51
CA ALA A 85 -25.84 22.96 5.53
C ALA A 85 -26.31 22.65 6.97
N ALA A 86 -27.62 22.58 7.23
CA ALA A 86 -28.13 22.18 8.54
C ALA A 86 -27.92 20.69 8.85
N LYS A 87 -27.60 19.88 7.82
CA LYS A 87 -27.34 18.43 7.93
C LYS A 87 -25.86 18.09 7.85
N ASP A 88 -24.99 19.09 7.76
CA ASP A 88 -23.54 18.90 7.69
C ASP A 88 -23.01 18.31 9.00
N GLU A 89 -22.12 17.33 8.89
CA GLU A 89 -21.29 16.87 10.01
C GLU A 89 -19.85 17.36 9.80
N ILE A 90 -19.25 17.94 10.84
CA ILE A 90 -17.95 18.61 10.73
C ILE A 90 -16.85 17.79 11.41
N TYR A 91 -15.77 17.58 10.67
CA TYR A 91 -14.52 16.97 11.08
C TYR A 91 -13.45 18.08 11.11
N PRO A 92 -13.10 18.63 12.28
CA PRO A 92 -12.31 19.86 12.37
C PRO A 92 -10.89 19.71 11.84
N MET A 93 -10.63 20.25 10.64
CA MET A 93 -9.32 20.23 10.02
C MET A 93 -8.34 21.23 10.69
N PRO A 94 -7.11 20.82 11.04
CA PRO A 94 -6.10 21.73 11.59
C PRO A 94 -5.70 22.82 10.58
N SER A 95 -5.63 24.07 11.04
CA SER A 95 -5.26 25.23 10.18
C SER A 95 -3.79 25.25 9.76
N THR A 96 -2.97 24.36 10.32
CA THR A 96 -1.56 24.13 10.00
C THR A 96 -1.38 23.20 8.80
N VAL A 97 -2.46 22.66 8.24
CA VAL A 97 -2.45 21.69 7.14
C VAL A 97 -3.07 22.29 5.89
N ALA A 98 -2.33 22.28 4.79
CA ALA A 98 -2.84 22.57 3.46
C ALA A 98 -3.23 21.28 2.75
N VAL A 99 -4.35 21.33 2.02
CA VAL A 99 -4.86 20.23 1.21
C VAL A 99 -4.69 20.57 -0.26
N THR A 100 -4.15 19.64 -1.05
CA THR A 100 -4.11 19.73 -2.52
C THR A 100 -4.58 18.42 -3.15
N GLY A 101 -4.78 18.40 -4.47
CA GLY A 101 -5.32 17.24 -5.18
C GLY A 101 -6.85 17.22 -5.16
N LEU A 102 -7.45 16.08 -4.82
CA LEU A 102 -8.90 15.95 -4.68
C LEU A 102 -9.40 16.74 -3.47
N LEU A 103 -10.42 17.56 -3.69
CA LEU A 103 -11.01 18.41 -2.67
C LEU A 103 -12.42 17.96 -2.26
N ASN A 104 -13.07 17.15 -3.09
CA ASN A 104 -14.44 16.69 -2.85
C ASN A 104 -14.62 15.30 -3.46
N VAL A 105 -15.32 14.42 -2.74
CA VAL A 105 -15.70 13.09 -3.22
C VAL A 105 -17.13 12.80 -2.83
N ILE A 106 -17.92 12.28 -3.76
CA ILE A 106 -19.33 11.92 -3.60
C ILE A 106 -19.50 10.43 -3.87
N TYR A 107 -20.16 9.72 -2.96
CA TYR A 107 -20.47 8.30 -3.07
C TYR A 107 -21.90 8.09 -3.54
N ASP A 108 -22.06 7.22 -4.54
CA ASP A 108 -23.37 6.77 -4.99
C ASP A 108 -24.01 5.78 -4.00
N LYS A 109 -25.27 5.38 -4.24
CA LYS A 109 -26.00 4.43 -3.37
C LYS A 109 -25.36 3.02 -3.29
N ARG A 110 -24.40 2.71 -4.17
CA ARG A 110 -23.61 1.46 -4.14
C ARG A 110 -22.34 1.62 -3.32
N GLY A 111 -22.00 2.85 -2.91
CA GLY A 111 -20.78 3.18 -2.19
C GLY A 111 -19.57 3.36 -3.09
N LEU A 112 -19.78 3.64 -4.38
CA LEU A 112 -18.72 3.93 -5.33
C LEU A 112 -18.50 5.46 -5.41
N PRO A 113 -17.26 5.94 -5.30
CA PRO A 113 -16.96 7.36 -5.45
C PRO A 113 -17.17 7.84 -6.90
N ASP A 114 -17.57 9.09 -7.06
CA ASP A 114 -17.69 9.78 -8.34
C ASP A 114 -16.33 10.08 -8.98
N VAL A 115 -15.33 10.35 -8.14
CA VAL A 115 -13.95 10.62 -8.52
C VAL A 115 -12.96 9.76 -7.72
N THR A 116 -11.92 9.28 -8.40
CA THR A 116 -10.77 8.59 -7.79
C THR A 116 -9.52 9.42 -7.98
N GLY A 117 -8.53 9.25 -7.11
CA GLY A 117 -7.30 10.04 -7.14
C GLY A 117 -6.70 10.27 -5.75
N GLU A 118 -5.86 11.28 -5.64
CA GLU A 118 -5.07 11.56 -4.45
C GLU A 118 -5.51 12.85 -3.76
N VAL A 119 -5.53 12.81 -2.43
CA VAL A 119 -5.57 13.98 -1.56
C VAL A 119 -4.18 14.12 -0.94
N ARG A 120 -3.54 15.28 -1.07
CA ARG A 120 -2.23 15.52 -0.47
C ARG A 120 -2.33 16.53 0.65
N LEU A 121 -1.82 16.15 1.82
CA LEU A 121 -1.78 17.01 3.00
C LEU A 121 -0.34 17.46 3.22
N HIS A 122 -0.13 18.77 3.31
CA HIS A 122 1.18 19.39 3.52
C HIS A 122 1.13 20.27 4.76
N SER A 123 2.19 20.28 5.56
CA SER A 123 2.30 21.26 6.65
C SER A 123 2.53 22.65 6.06
N ILE A 124 1.77 23.64 6.52
CA ILE A 124 2.00 25.06 6.19
C ILE A 124 3.14 25.55 7.10
N SER A 125 4.38 25.12 6.85
CA SER A 125 5.56 25.64 7.55
C SER A 125 6.23 26.74 6.73
N GLY A 126 6.73 27.77 7.41
CA GLY A 126 7.61 28.78 6.83
C GLY A 126 9.08 28.37 6.77
N GLU A 127 9.41 27.12 7.12
CA GLU A 127 10.77 26.54 7.13
C GLU A 127 10.73 25.15 6.45
N ASP A 128 11.78 24.85 5.69
CA ASP A 128 11.94 23.88 4.59
C ASP A 128 11.63 22.37 4.84
N GLU A 129 10.85 21.99 5.86
CA GLU A 129 10.37 20.62 6.05
C GLU A 129 8.90 20.48 5.61
N ASP A 130 8.68 20.25 4.31
CA ASP A 130 7.36 19.86 3.78
C ASP A 130 7.10 18.38 4.09
N ILE A 131 6.33 18.09 5.14
CA ILE A 131 5.87 16.74 5.45
C ILE A 131 4.57 16.49 4.66
N THR A 132 4.56 15.53 3.72
CA THR A 132 3.41 15.22 2.85
C THR A 132 2.70 13.91 3.19
N VAL A 133 1.36 13.87 3.32
CA VAL A 133 0.50 12.65 3.41
C VAL A 133 -0.12 12.56 2.04
N THR A 134 -0.26 11.36 1.51
CA THR A 134 -1.12 11.13 0.36
C THR A 134 -2.22 10.13 0.73
N ILE A 135 -3.47 10.54 0.59
CA ILE A 135 -4.64 9.67 0.71
C ILE A 135 -5.09 9.29 -0.69
N TYR A 136 -5.16 8.00 -0.98
CA TYR A 136 -5.66 7.46 -2.23
C TYR A 136 -7.12 7.05 -2.08
N ILE A 137 -7.94 7.55 -2.98
CA ILE A 137 -9.36 7.26 -3.05
C ILE A 137 -9.59 6.41 -4.30
N SER A 138 -10.06 5.18 -4.10
CA SER A 138 -10.39 4.23 -5.16
C SER A 138 -11.82 3.73 -5.01
N TYR A 139 -12.31 3.00 -6.02
CA TYR A 139 -13.61 2.35 -5.95
C TYR A 139 -13.71 1.28 -4.86
N LEU A 140 -12.58 0.71 -4.43
CA LEU A 140 -12.52 -0.40 -3.48
C LEU A 140 -12.33 0.11 -2.05
N ALA A 141 -11.37 1.01 -1.86
CA ALA A 141 -10.97 1.50 -0.54
C ALA A 141 -10.46 2.95 -0.57
N VAL A 142 -10.55 3.60 0.59
CA VAL A 142 -9.78 4.79 0.92
C VAL A 142 -8.57 4.32 1.72
N THR A 143 -7.37 4.53 1.19
CA THR A 143 -6.11 4.21 1.88
C THR A 143 -5.26 5.46 1.95
N ALA A 144 -4.30 5.52 2.85
CA ALA A 144 -3.33 6.60 2.87
C ALA A 144 -1.93 6.01 2.85
N SER A 145 -1.08 6.50 1.95
CA SER A 145 0.36 6.45 2.21
C SER A 145 0.69 7.66 3.07
N ARG A 146 1.16 7.44 4.30
CA ARG A 146 2.18 8.31 4.85
C ARG A 146 2.84 7.62 6.00
N GLY A 147 4.18 7.56 5.96
CA GLY A 147 5.03 7.52 7.17
C GLY A 147 4.57 6.55 8.24
N ASP A 148 3.81 5.52 7.85
CA ASP A 148 2.90 4.89 8.79
C ASP A 148 3.79 3.89 9.48
N GLN A 149 4.15 4.39 10.65
CA GLN A 149 5.15 3.90 11.52
C GLN A 149 6.59 4.02 10.99
N PRO A 150 7.37 5.05 11.38
CA PRO A 150 8.77 5.11 10.99
C PRO A 150 9.43 3.80 11.38
N THR A 151 10.02 3.16 10.39
CA THR A 151 11.00 2.12 10.66
C THR A 151 12.15 2.84 11.34
N ILE A 152 12.44 2.45 12.58
CA ILE A 152 13.52 3.01 13.37
C ILE A 152 14.51 1.92 13.72
N CYS A 153 15.74 2.34 13.94
CA CYS A 153 16.72 1.54 14.64
C CYS A 153 16.64 1.91 16.12
N HIS A 154 15.97 1.05 16.88
CA HIS A 154 15.80 1.19 18.32
C HIS A 154 16.96 0.54 19.06
N ARG A 155 17.51 1.24 20.07
CA ARG A 155 18.57 0.67 20.93
C ARG A 155 17.99 0.12 22.23
N ASN A 156 18.06 -1.20 22.36
CA ASN A 156 17.64 -1.92 23.55
C ASN A 156 18.55 -1.60 24.75
N THR A 157 18.02 -1.79 25.97
CA THR A 157 18.73 -1.54 27.24
C THR A 157 19.91 -2.49 27.48
N ASP A 158 19.94 -3.63 26.80
CA ASP A 158 21.07 -4.58 26.79
C ASP A 158 22.20 -4.16 25.83
N GLY A 159 22.03 -3.03 25.12
CA GLY A 159 22.99 -2.49 24.18
C GLY A 159 22.84 -3.01 22.74
N THR A 160 21.92 -3.94 22.49
CA THR A 160 21.59 -4.41 21.13
C THR A 160 20.73 -3.39 20.38
N SER A 161 20.65 -3.51 19.05
CA SER A 161 19.81 -2.63 18.22
C SER A 161 18.84 -3.48 17.40
N GLN A 162 17.57 -3.05 17.38
CA GLN A 162 16.50 -3.73 16.65
C GLN A 162 15.82 -2.76 15.68
N THR A 163 15.58 -3.24 14.46
CA THR A 163 14.70 -2.56 13.52
C THR A 163 13.28 -2.79 13.96
N MET A 164 12.55 -1.71 14.25
CA MET A 164 11.14 -1.80 14.61
C MET A 164 10.35 -0.69 13.94
N ILE A 165 9.05 -0.93 13.88
CA ILE A 165 8.10 -0.06 13.24
C ILE A 165 7.24 0.50 14.40
N ILE A 166 7.29 1.81 14.62
CA ILE A 166 6.62 2.48 15.76
C ILE A 166 5.56 3.46 15.28
N PRO A 167 4.42 3.66 15.94
CA PRO A 167 3.52 4.77 15.62
C PRO A 167 4.25 6.11 15.46
N ASP A 168 3.86 6.93 14.48
CA ASP A 168 4.47 8.24 14.20
C ASP A 168 4.50 9.14 15.46
N ALA A 169 3.49 9.01 16.32
CA ALA A 169 3.38 9.70 17.60
C ALA A 169 4.45 9.29 18.62
N GLU A 170 5.04 8.09 18.49
CA GLU A 170 6.08 7.56 19.37
C GLU A 170 7.48 7.99 18.91
N TRP A 171 7.66 8.40 17.65
CA TRP A 171 8.96 8.80 17.10
C TRP A 171 9.71 9.86 17.93
N PRO A 172 9.09 10.94 18.41
CA PRO A 172 9.77 11.93 19.22
C PRO A 172 10.38 11.36 20.51
N ALA A 173 9.69 10.41 21.15
CA ALA A 173 10.20 9.73 22.35
C ALA A 173 11.39 8.84 22.00
N HIS A 174 11.27 8.03 20.94
CA HIS A 174 12.34 7.18 20.44
C HIS A 174 13.57 8.01 20.01
N GLN A 175 13.36 9.10 19.28
CA GLN A 175 14.42 10.03 18.86
C GLN A 175 15.11 10.69 20.07
N ALA A 176 14.36 11.11 21.09
CA ALA A 176 14.92 11.69 22.32
C ALA A 176 15.78 10.70 23.11
N HIS A 177 15.54 9.40 22.95
CA HIS A 177 16.31 8.33 23.57
C HIS A 177 17.44 7.76 22.66
N GLY A 178 17.69 8.39 21.52
CA GLY A 178 18.84 8.10 20.66
C GLY A 178 18.57 7.10 19.52
N ASP A 179 17.30 6.80 19.25
CA ASP A 179 16.91 5.98 18.10
C ASP A 179 17.05 6.78 16.80
N THR A 180 17.30 6.08 15.70
CA THR A 180 17.48 6.69 14.38
C THR A 180 16.39 6.23 13.43
N GLN A 181 15.99 7.09 12.48
CA GLN A 181 15.09 6.69 11.41
C GLN A 181 15.83 5.79 10.42
N GLY A 182 15.17 4.72 9.99
CA GLY A 182 15.70 3.66 9.14
C GLY A 182 16.04 2.38 9.91
N PRO A 183 16.26 1.25 9.22
CA PRO A 183 16.62 -0.02 9.85
C PRO A 183 18.04 0.00 10.43
N CYS A 184 18.27 -0.84 11.45
CA CYS A 184 19.60 -0.99 12.05
C CYS A 184 20.61 -1.55 11.05
N GLY A 185 21.83 -0.97 11.04
CA GLY A 185 22.95 -1.45 10.23
C GLY A 185 23.16 -0.73 8.89
N ILE A 186 22.34 0.26 8.55
CA ILE A 186 22.66 1.18 7.45
C ILE A 186 23.54 2.30 8.02
N SER A 187 24.86 2.12 7.92
CA SER A 187 25.82 3.16 8.27
C SER A 187 25.58 4.42 7.42
N GLY A 188 25.33 5.53 8.11
CA GLY A 188 24.99 6.81 7.53
C GLY A 188 25.96 7.27 6.44
N GLY A 189 25.36 7.69 5.32
CA GLY A 189 26.00 8.45 4.27
C GLY A 189 24.95 9.37 3.69
N SER A 190 25.08 10.67 3.96
CA SER A 190 24.29 11.75 3.39
C SER A 190 24.13 11.57 1.87
N ALA A 191 22.89 11.43 1.40
CA ALA A 191 22.57 11.63 -0.01
C ALA A 191 21.96 13.02 -0.15
N SER A 192 22.87 13.98 -0.33
CA SER A 192 22.59 15.31 -0.83
C SER A 192 21.79 15.23 -2.11
N SER A 193 20.80 16.12 -2.19
CA SER A 193 20.11 16.58 -3.37
C SER A 193 20.96 16.65 -4.64
N ALA A 194 20.49 15.98 -5.70
CA ALA A 194 20.73 16.40 -7.06
C ALA A 194 19.39 16.33 -7.82
N ALA A 195 18.69 17.46 -7.79
CA ALA A 195 17.57 17.74 -8.66
C ALA A 195 18.05 17.77 -10.12
N GLY A 196 17.29 17.10 -10.98
CA GLY A 196 17.51 17.11 -12.42
C GLY A 196 16.36 16.43 -13.17
N ALA A 197 15.12 16.55 -12.69
CA ALA A 197 13.95 16.09 -13.43
C ALA A 197 13.40 17.23 -14.29
N SER A 198 13.88 17.25 -15.54
CA SER A 198 13.20 17.90 -16.65
C SER A 198 11.79 17.32 -16.79
N SER A 199 10.83 18.22 -16.90
CA SER A 199 9.43 17.96 -17.20
C SER A 199 9.20 17.08 -18.42
N SER A 200 8.42 16.01 -18.28
CA SER A 200 7.50 15.55 -19.32
C SER A 200 6.46 14.56 -18.76
N ALA A 201 5.21 15.03 -18.74
CA ALA A 201 3.95 14.31 -18.92
C ALA A 201 3.77 12.89 -18.31
N GLY A 202 2.89 12.83 -17.30
CA GLY A 202 1.84 11.81 -17.25
C GLY A 202 2.24 10.39 -16.83
N ALA A 203 2.67 10.21 -15.59
CA ALA A 203 2.54 8.93 -14.88
C ALA A 203 2.31 9.22 -13.40
N LEU A 204 1.28 8.60 -12.81
CA LEU A 204 1.06 8.61 -11.37
C LEU A 204 2.29 7.98 -10.68
N PRO A 205 2.76 8.50 -9.54
CA PRO A 205 3.85 7.87 -8.81
C PRO A 205 3.43 6.45 -8.36
N PRO A 206 4.36 5.50 -8.34
CA PRO A 206 4.10 4.14 -7.87
C PRO A 206 3.75 4.03 -6.38
N LEU A 207 2.81 3.13 -6.05
CA LEU A 207 2.30 2.87 -4.69
C LEU A 207 3.36 2.32 -3.73
N TYR A 208 4.41 1.67 -4.26
CA TYR A 208 5.60 1.23 -3.51
C TYR A 208 6.84 1.31 -4.40
N CYS A 209 7.98 1.69 -3.86
CA CYS A 209 9.27 1.69 -4.57
C CYS A 209 10.43 1.32 -3.66
N ASN A 210 11.38 0.57 -4.23
CA ASN A 210 12.70 0.37 -3.68
C ASN A 210 13.77 0.55 -4.78
N SER A 211 15.01 0.18 -4.49
CA SER A 211 16.15 0.34 -5.41
C SER A 211 16.12 -0.60 -6.63
N ARG A 212 15.25 -1.62 -6.64
CA ARG A 212 15.17 -2.67 -7.67
C ARG A 212 13.89 -2.57 -8.49
N PHE A 213 12.75 -2.27 -7.88
CA PHE A 213 11.48 -2.13 -8.57
C PHE A 213 10.55 -1.12 -7.89
N CYS A 214 9.51 -0.73 -8.63
CA CYS A 214 8.37 0.02 -8.15
C CYS A 214 7.08 -0.72 -8.52
N LEU A 215 6.11 -0.77 -7.62
CA LEU A 215 4.80 -1.39 -7.85
C LEU A 215 3.72 -0.30 -7.87
N SER A 216 2.91 -0.26 -8.93
CA SER A 216 1.81 0.68 -9.07
C SER A 216 0.67 0.08 -9.86
N ASN A 217 -0.54 0.08 -9.30
CA ASN A 217 -1.75 -0.34 -10.01
C ASN A 217 -1.60 -1.66 -10.77
N GLY A 218 -0.97 -2.66 -10.15
CA GLY A 218 -0.76 -3.95 -10.79
C GLY A 218 0.42 -4.05 -11.76
N VAL A 219 1.20 -2.98 -11.93
CA VAL A 219 2.36 -2.93 -12.82
C VAL A 219 3.64 -2.82 -11.99
N ILE A 220 4.60 -3.68 -12.29
CA ILE A 220 5.92 -3.71 -11.63
C ILE A 220 6.92 -3.06 -12.59
N THR A 221 7.52 -1.94 -12.20
CA THR A 221 8.51 -1.24 -13.02
C THR A 221 9.90 -1.42 -12.44
N THR A 222 10.80 -2.08 -13.17
CA THR A 222 12.20 -2.25 -12.74
C THR A 222 12.91 -0.90 -12.65
N GLN A 223 13.74 -0.70 -11.64
CA GLN A 223 14.50 0.54 -11.43
C GLN A 223 15.93 0.45 -11.97
N ARG A 224 16.40 -0.77 -12.22
CA ARG A 224 17.72 -1.07 -12.76
C ARG A 224 17.66 -2.38 -13.54
N LYS A 225 18.79 -2.77 -14.14
CA LYS A 225 18.95 -4.12 -14.66
C LYS A 225 18.83 -5.11 -13.49
N VAL A 226 17.93 -6.06 -13.62
CA VAL A 226 17.60 -7.05 -12.58
C VAL A 226 17.40 -8.42 -13.22
N GLU A 227 17.66 -9.45 -12.43
CA GLU A 227 17.32 -10.83 -12.72
C GLU A 227 16.09 -11.14 -11.87
N VAL A 228 15.04 -11.62 -12.51
CA VAL A 228 13.78 -11.90 -11.84
C VAL A 228 13.54 -13.39 -11.92
N THR A 229 13.49 -14.03 -10.76
CA THR A 229 13.04 -15.42 -10.64
C THR A 229 11.53 -15.41 -10.39
N PHE A 230 10.79 -16.06 -11.28
CA PHE A 230 9.38 -16.38 -11.11
C PHE A 230 9.27 -17.81 -10.60
N ARG A 231 8.89 -17.96 -9.33
CA ARG A 231 8.63 -19.26 -8.72
C ARG A 231 7.13 -19.50 -8.62
N ASN A 232 6.61 -20.47 -9.36
CA ASN A 232 5.28 -20.97 -9.05
C ASN A 232 5.34 -21.74 -7.72
N LEU A 233 4.53 -21.35 -6.75
CA LEU A 233 4.41 -22.05 -5.47
C LEU A 233 3.34 -23.14 -5.53
N GLY A 234 2.43 -23.08 -6.50
CA GLY A 234 1.38 -24.05 -6.77
C GLY A 234 0.13 -23.39 -7.37
N SER A 235 -0.73 -24.22 -7.96
CA SER A 235 -2.01 -23.80 -8.55
C SER A 235 -3.09 -24.83 -8.19
N SER A 236 -4.22 -24.39 -7.63
CA SER A 236 -5.22 -25.30 -7.05
C SER A 236 -6.64 -24.99 -7.56
N ILE A 237 -6.85 -25.12 -8.88
CA ILE A 237 -8.17 -24.93 -9.50
C ILE A 237 -8.74 -26.23 -10.08
N THR A 238 -10.05 -26.46 -9.88
CA THR A 238 -10.78 -27.61 -10.45
C THR A 238 -12.08 -27.18 -11.14
N PHE A 239 -12.52 -27.94 -12.15
CA PHE A 239 -13.80 -27.70 -12.81
C PHE A 239 -14.98 -28.20 -11.96
N GLY A 240 -15.32 -27.41 -10.94
CA GLY A 240 -16.33 -27.74 -9.93
C GLY A 240 -15.83 -28.75 -8.89
N PRO A 241 -16.61 -28.98 -7.80
CA PRO A 241 -16.16 -29.82 -6.68
C PRO A 241 -15.83 -31.27 -7.11
N GLY A 242 -14.57 -31.67 -6.93
CA GLY A 242 -14.07 -33.00 -7.33
C GLY A 242 -13.94 -33.19 -8.85
N GLY A 243 -14.02 -32.11 -9.62
CA GLY A 243 -13.80 -32.09 -11.05
C GLY A 243 -12.31 -32.22 -11.43
N PRO A 244 -12.02 -32.31 -12.74
CA PRO A 244 -10.65 -32.31 -13.24
C PRO A 244 -9.93 -31.00 -12.88
N VAL A 245 -8.62 -31.12 -12.62
CA VAL A 245 -7.73 -29.96 -12.44
C VAL A 245 -7.72 -29.13 -13.72
N ILE A 246 -7.83 -27.82 -13.56
CA ILE A 246 -7.79 -26.88 -14.68
C ILE A 246 -6.33 -26.47 -14.90
N PRO A 247 -5.75 -26.69 -16.09
CA PRO A 247 -4.41 -26.19 -16.41
C PRO A 247 -4.34 -24.67 -16.30
N VAL A 248 -3.34 -24.20 -15.53
CA VAL A 248 -3.05 -22.78 -15.31
C VAL A 248 -1.80 -22.35 -16.06
N TYR A 249 -1.83 -21.17 -16.66
CA TYR A 249 -0.73 -20.61 -17.43
C TYR A 249 -0.42 -19.20 -16.94
N VAL A 250 0.86 -18.90 -16.75
CA VAL A 250 1.33 -17.59 -16.30
C VAL A 250 2.15 -16.92 -17.40
N CYS A 251 1.84 -15.65 -17.64
CA CYS A 251 2.39 -14.88 -18.73
C CYS A 251 2.93 -13.54 -18.25
N GLY A 252 4.03 -13.10 -18.88
CA GLY A 252 4.65 -11.79 -18.66
C GLY A 252 4.42 -10.87 -19.85
N SER A 253 4.35 -9.57 -19.58
CA SER A 253 4.28 -8.52 -20.59
C SER A 253 5.17 -7.35 -20.20
N GLU A 254 6.05 -6.94 -21.10
CA GLU A 254 6.91 -5.75 -20.97
C GLU A 254 6.31 -4.46 -21.56
N ASP A 255 5.08 -4.52 -22.09
CA ASP A 255 4.42 -3.39 -22.77
C ASP A 255 2.98 -3.15 -22.28
N MET A 256 2.74 -3.39 -20.99
CA MET A 256 1.46 -3.17 -20.30
C MET A 256 0.28 -3.97 -20.90
N GLY A 257 0.55 -5.11 -21.51
CA GLY A 257 -0.44 -6.09 -21.97
C GLY A 257 -0.69 -6.09 -23.48
N ALA A 258 0.09 -5.36 -24.28
CA ALA A 258 -0.04 -5.37 -25.74
C ALA A 258 0.57 -6.63 -26.36
N ARG A 259 1.64 -7.17 -25.76
CA ARG A 259 2.34 -8.41 -26.12
C ARG A 259 2.61 -9.22 -24.87
N TRP A 260 2.44 -10.52 -25.01
CA TRP A 260 2.60 -11.48 -23.92
C TRP A 260 3.55 -12.59 -24.32
N SER A 261 4.36 -13.04 -23.36
CA SER A 261 5.20 -14.23 -23.42
C SER A 261 4.81 -15.19 -22.31
N ASN A 262 4.93 -16.49 -22.55
CA ASN A 262 4.82 -17.49 -21.49
C ASN A 262 6.02 -17.32 -20.54
N LEU A 263 5.78 -17.36 -19.23
CA LEU A 263 6.88 -17.44 -18.26
C LEU A 263 7.36 -18.89 -18.13
N PHE A 264 6.43 -19.84 -17.99
CA PHE A 264 6.73 -21.26 -17.79
C PHE A 264 6.71 -22.05 -19.09
N GLY A 265 7.62 -21.72 -20.01
CA GLY A 265 7.87 -22.46 -21.24
C GLY A 265 6.66 -22.74 -22.17
N GLY A 266 6.88 -23.60 -23.16
CA GLY A 266 5.86 -24.02 -24.14
C GLY A 266 5.58 -23.01 -25.26
N GLY A 267 5.01 -23.52 -26.36
CA GLY A 267 4.69 -22.70 -27.54
C GLY A 267 3.40 -21.90 -27.36
N GLY A 268 3.39 -20.64 -27.78
CA GLY A 268 2.23 -19.77 -27.64
C GLY A 268 2.60 -18.30 -27.61
N ASN A 269 1.59 -17.44 -27.43
CA ASN A 269 1.76 -16.00 -27.25
C ASN A 269 0.87 -15.43 -26.15
N CYS A 270 0.30 -16.28 -25.28
CA CYS A 270 -0.58 -15.88 -24.18
C CYS A 270 -1.77 -14.97 -24.54
N LYS A 271 -2.09 -14.82 -25.84
CA LYS A 271 -3.26 -14.08 -26.33
C LYS A 271 -4.50 -14.96 -26.42
N SER A 272 -4.31 -16.27 -26.48
CA SER A 272 -5.36 -17.28 -26.54
C SER A 272 -5.10 -18.27 -25.42
N VAL A 273 -6.13 -18.52 -24.62
CA VAL A 273 -6.07 -19.39 -23.44
C VAL A 273 -5.72 -20.83 -23.88
N GLY A 274 -4.96 -21.56 -23.06
CA GLY A 274 -4.54 -22.94 -23.38
C GLY A 274 -3.33 -23.08 -24.32
N ARG A 275 -2.52 -22.03 -24.50
CA ARG A 275 -1.29 -22.06 -25.33
C ARG A 275 -0.04 -21.73 -24.52
N GLY A 276 0.64 -22.76 -24.04
CA GLY A 276 1.88 -22.69 -23.27
C GLY A 276 2.12 -24.02 -22.57
N ARG A 277 3.16 -24.13 -21.73
CA ARG A 277 3.22 -25.19 -20.73
C ARG A 277 2.45 -24.68 -19.50
N ALA A 278 1.53 -25.50 -19.00
CA ALA A 278 0.82 -25.19 -17.77
C ALA A 278 1.80 -25.33 -16.60
N VAL A 279 1.62 -24.51 -15.57
CA VAL A 279 2.40 -24.63 -14.35
C VAL A 279 2.05 -25.94 -13.63
N ASP A 280 3.02 -26.50 -12.92
CA ASP A 280 2.78 -27.69 -12.11
C ASP A 280 1.91 -27.31 -10.89
N PRO A 281 0.76 -27.97 -10.67
CA PRO A 281 -0.10 -27.67 -9.53
C PRO A 281 0.50 -28.08 -8.18
N ASP A 282 1.36 -29.10 -8.17
CA ASP A 282 1.85 -29.74 -6.95
C ASP A 282 3.32 -29.41 -6.64
N ASP A 283 4.12 -29.05 -7.66
CA ASP A 283 5.55 -28.77 -7.53
C ASP A 283 5.92 -27.29 -7.69
N GLU A 284 7.03 -26.90 -7.05
CA GLU A 284 7.61 -25.56 -7.26
C GLU A 284 8.43 -25.53 -8.54
N GLU A 285 8.15 -24.56 -9.40
CA GLU A 285 8.86 -24.37 -10.67
C GLU A 285 9.43 -22.96 -10.74
N ASP A 286 10.70 -22.83 -11.10
CA ASP A 286 11.43 -21.56 -11.23
C ASP A 286 11.69 -21.26 -12.69
N GLU A 287 11.47 -20.01 -13.09
CA GLU A 287 11.88 -19.47 -14.38
C GLU A 287 12.55 -18.10 -14.18
N ASP A 288 13.74 -17.94 -14.72
CA ASP A 288 14.55 -16.73 -14.58
C ASP A 288 14.49 -15.88 -15.85
N GLU A 289 14.20 -14.59 -15.69
CA GLU A 289 14.18 -13.62 -16.78
C GLU A 289 15.03 -12.39 -16.41
N THR A 290 15.77 -11.87 -17.39
CA THR A 290 16.56 -10.65 -17.19
C THR A 290 15.85 -9.45 -17.78
N TYR A 291 15.60 -8.45 -16.95
CA TYR A 291 14.97 -7.20 -17.37
C TYR A 291 15.95 -6.03 -17.26
N VAL A 292 15.85 -5.10 -18.21
CA VAL A 292 16.58 -3.84 -18.16
C VAL A 292 15.89 -2.85 -17.20
N SER A 293 16.51 -1.70 -16.97
CA SER A 293 15.91 -0.62 -16.16
C SER A 293 14.69 -0.02 -16.87
N ASN A 294 13.70 0.40 -16.08
CA ASN A 294 12.44 1.01 -16.51
C ASN A 294 11.57 0.12 -17.39
N THR A 295 11.68 -1.20 -17.24
CA THR A 295 10.78 -2.16 -17.90
C THR A 295 9.49 -2.28 -17.10
N PRO A 296 8.31 -2.01 -17.70
CA PRO A 296 7.03 -2.23 -17.04
C PRO A 296 6.59 -3.68 -17.24
N LEU A 297 6.59 -4.45 -16.17
CA LEU A 297 6.12 -5.82 -16.12
C LEU A 297 4.66 -5.87 -15.68
N THR A 298 3.82 -6.49 -16.50
CA THR A 298 2.45 -6.90 -16.16
C THR A 298 2.36 -8.41 -16.22
N LEU A 299 1.66 -9.02 -15.28
CA LEU A 299 1.49 -10.46 -15.18
C LEU A 299 0.06 -10.84 -15.56
N ARG A 300 -0.11 -12.02 -16.13
CA ARG A 300 -1.42 -12.58 -16.49
C ARG A 300 -1.48 -14.02 -16.04
N VAL A 301 -2.60 -14.39 -15.46
CA VAL A 301 -2.92 -15.77 -15.08
C VAL A 301 -4.13 -16.23 -15.89
N GLN A 302 -4.03 -17.42 -16.46
CA GLN A 302 -5.04 -18.00 -17.34
C GLN A 302 -5.37 -19.42 -16.92
N GLY A 303 -6.66 -19.77 -16.92
CA GLY A 303 -7.11 -21.15 -16.78
C GLY A 303 -7.89 -21.59 -18.00
N HIS A 304 -7.57 -22.75 -18.55
CA HIS A 304 -8.30 -23.31 -19.69
C HIS A 304 -8.52 -24.81 -19.54
N TYR A 305 -9.78 -25.23 -19.61
CA TYR A 305 -10.16 -26.62 -19.67
C TYR A 305 -11.30 -26.81 -20.68
N ASP A 306 -11.02 -27.47 -21.81
CA ASP A 306 -12.02 -27.80 -22.83
C ASP A 306 -12.33 -29.31 -22.83
N PRO A 307 -13.41 -29.76 -22.16
CA PRO A 307 -13.91 -31.10 -22.35
C PRO A 307 -14.64 -31.16 -23.69
N ARG A 308 -14.39 -32.23 -24.46
CA ARG A 308 -15.01 -32.52 -25.78
C ARG A 308 -16.56 -32.47 -25.82
N SER A 309 -17.23 -32.29 -24.68
CA SER A 309 -18.68 -32.24 -24.46
C SER A 309 -19.28 -30.82 -24.36
N GLY A 310 -18.52 -29.74 -24.60
CA GLY A 310 -19.07 -28.39 -24.82
C GLY A 310 -19.39 -27.56 -23.57
N MET A 311 -18.95 -27.98 -22.38
CA MET A 311 -18.96 -27.17 -21.15
C MET A 311 -17.54 -27.07 -20.62
N GLY A 312 -16.78 -26.11 -21.12
CA GLY A 312 -15.40 -25.84 -20.70
C GLY A 312 -15.29 -24.70 -19.69
N PHE A 313 -14.07 -24.52 -19.21
CA PHE A 313 -13.65 -23.38 -18.40
C PHE A 313 -12.63 -22.57 -19.19
N GLU A 314 -12.81 -21.26 -19.17
CA GLU A 314 -11.85 -20.32 -19.73
C GLU A 314 -11.91 -19.02 -18.92
N ALA A 315 -10.80 -18.67 -18.29
CA ALA A 315 -10.64 -17.44 -17.54
C ALA A 315 -9.24 -16.86 -17.77
N SER A 316 -9.13 -15.54 -17.79
CA SER A 316 -7.87 -14.82 -17.96
C SER A 316 -7.98 -13.47 -17.28
N TYR A 317 -7.04 -13.17 -16.39
CA TYR A 317 -6.97 -11.89 -15.68
C TYR A 317 -5.55 -11.34 -15.74
N ASP A 318 -5.45 -10.00 -15.71
CA ASP A 318 -4.19 -9.28 -15.80
C ASP A 318 -3.96 -8.52 -14.49
N SER A 319 -2.73 -8.45 -14.02
CA SER A 319 -2.39 -7.80 -12.76
C SER A 319 -2.82 -6.33 -12.73
N ASN A 320 -2.91 -5.67 -13.89
CA ASN A 320 -3.28 -4.27 -14.05
C ASN A 320 -4.75 -4.02 -14.49
N ASP A 321 -5.59 -5.08 -14.62
CA ASP A 321 -6.97 -4.95 -15.11
C ASP A 321 -7.97 -4.39 -14.08
N ARG A 322 -7.56 -4.30 -12.81
CA ARG A 322 -8.35 -3.80 -11.67
C ARG A 322 -9.59 -4.63 -11.35
N SER A 323 -9.65 -5.86 -11.84
CA SER A 323 -10.75 -6.80 -11.62
C SER A 323 -10.78 -7.34 -10.19
N GLY A 324 -9.63 -7.33 -9.51
CA GLY A 324 -9.44 -7.90 -8.17
C GLY A 324 -9.09 -9.39 -8.18
N HIS A 325 -9.05 -10.03 -9.35
CA HIS A 325 -8.70 -11.43 -9.52
C HIS A 325 -7.21 -11.73 -9.39
N ILE A 326 -6.36 -10.71 -9.51
CA ILE A 326 -4.93 -10.83 -9.24
C ILE A 326 -4.55 -9.79 -8.20
N LEU A 327 -3.87 -10.25 -7.14
CA LEU A 327 -3.31 -9.40 -6.11
C LEU A 327 -1.80 -9.55 -6.09
N LEU A 328 -1.10 -8.41 -6.11
CA LEU A 328 0.34 -8.32 -5.91
C LEU A 328 0.60 -7.83 -4.50
N LEU A 329 1.13 -8.72 -3.66
CA LEU A 329 1.29 -8.52 -2.24
C LEU A 329 2.76 -8.34 -1.87
N LEU A 330 2.99 -7.37 -0.98
CA LEU A 330 4.29 -7.08 -0.40
C LEU A 330 4.41 -7.68 1.00
N ASN A 331 5.66 -7.78 1.49
CA ASN A 331 5.92 -8.24 2.85
C ASN A 331 5.14 -7.42 3.89
N GLY A 332 4.47 -8.09 4.81
CA GLY A 332 3.66 -7.47 5.86
C GLY A 332 2.21 -7.16 5.47
N GLU A 333 1.81 -7.29 4.19
CA GLU A 333 0.42 -7.09 3.78
C GLU A 333 -0.48 -8.25 4.24
N ASN A 334 -1.78 -8.00 4.38
CA ASN A 334 -2.75 -9.02 4.80
C ASN A 334 -3.63 -9.43 3.60
N PRO A 335 -3.47 -10.65 3.05
CA PRO A 335 -4.24 -11.10 1.89
C PRO A 335 -5.74 -11.24 2.18
N PHE A 336 -6.13 -11.46 3.44
CA PHE A 336 -7.52 -11.67 3.84
C PHE A 336 -8.30 -10.38 4.07
N SER A 337 -7.64 -9.23 3.97
CA SER A 337 -8.29 -7.92 4.05
C SER A 337 -8.93 -7.49 2.73
N TYR A 338 -8.66 -8.22 1.64
CA TYR A 338 -9.16 -7.90 0.31
C TYR A 338 -10.65 -8.31 0.16
N PRO A 339 -11.51 -7.43 -0.38
CA PRO A 339 -12.91 -7.75 -0.63
C PRO A 339 -13.06 -8.88 -1.66
N GLY A 340 -13.99 -9.81 -1.41
CA GLY A 340 -14.21 -10.94 -2.31
C GLY A 340 -13.27 -12.11 -2.05
N PHE A 341 -12.86 -12.34 -0.80
CA PHE A 341 -12.32 -13.62 -0.35
C PHE A 341 -13.46 -14.43 0.26
N GLY A 342 -13.88 -15.51 -0.41
CA GLY A 342 -15.00 -16.34 0.00
C GLY A 342 -14.66 -17.43 1.01
N ASN A 343 -13.50 -18.06 0.85
CA ASN A 343 -12.98 -19.13 1.70
C ASN A 343 -11.50 -18.93 2.02
N THR A 344 -11.21 -18.27 3.15
CA THR A 344 -9.84 -17.92 3.55
C THR A 344 -9.04 -19.08 4.15
N ALA A 345 -9.67 -20.22 4.44
CA ALA A 345 -9.03 -21.32 5.15
C ALA A 345 -8.01 -22.08 4.27
N ASN A 346 -8.30 -22.22 2.97
CA ASN A 346 -7.46 -22.96 2.03
C ASN A 346 -6.15 -22.22 1.76
N LEU A 347 -6.23 -20.97 1.29
CA LEU A 347 -5.05 -20.14 1.05
C LEU A 347 -4.23 -19.91 2.31
N ARG A 348 -4.88 -19.65 3.47
CA ARG A 348 -4.14 -19.52 4.74
C ARG A 348 -3.32 -20.77 5.02
N SER A 349 -3.92 -21.95 4.89
CA SER A 349 -3.22 -23.22 5.10
C SER A 349 -2.10 -23.42 4.08
N PHE A 350 -2.33 -23.06 2.82
CA PHE A 350 -1.35 -23.15 1.75
C PHE A 350 -0.12 -22.26 2.03
N LEU A 351 -0.34 -20.97 2.28
CA LEU A 351 0.74 -20.01 2.54
C LEU A 351 1.53 -20.35 3.81
N LEU A 352 0.85 -20.87 4.84
CA LEU A 352 1.55 -21.37 6.04
C LEU A 352 2.45 -22.58 5.73
N ARG A 353 1.96 -23.56 4.94
CA ARG A 353 2.79 -24.70 4.52
C ARG A 353 4.01 -24.26 3.71
N LYS A 354 3.86 -23.21 2.91
CA LYS A 354 4.92 -22.62 2.08
C LYS A 354 5.81 -21.62 2.84
N ASN A 355 5.57 -21.40 4.13
CA ASN A 355 6.26 -20.40 4.96
C ASN A 355 6.20 -18.97 4.38
N LYS A 356 5.06 -18.59 3.79
CA LYS A 356 4.81 -17.26 3.20
C LYS A 356 3.82 -16.41 3.97
N LEU A 357 3.39 -16.90 5.14
CA LEU A 357 2.45 -16.21 6.03
C LEU A 357 2.91 -16.35 7.47
N ASP A 358 2.86 -15.26 8.23
CA ASP A 358 3.06 -15.27 9.67
C ASP A 358 1.83 -15.91 10.36
N PRO A 359 2.00 -17.00 11.13
CA PRO A 359 0.89 -17.71 11.77
C PRO A 359 0.18 -16.92 12.87
N LEU A 360 0.79 -15.85 13.40
CA LEU A 360 0.23 -15.03 14.48
C LEU A 360 -0.49 -13.79 13.96
N THR A 361 0.03 -13.19 12.89
CA THR A 361 -0.46 -11.90 12.39
C THR A 361 -1.27 -12.02 11.10
N ASP A 362 -1.25 -13.18 10.45
CA ASP A 362 -1.86 -13.42 9.13
C ASP A 362 -1.37 -12.42 8.07
N ARG A 363 -0.10 -12.00 8.20
CA ARG A 363 0.58 -11.11 7.24
C ARG A 363 1.57 -11.89 6.38
N ILE A 364 1.71 -11.48 5.14
CA ILE A 364 2.68 -12.06 4.20
C ILE A 364 4.08 -11.96 4.78
N GLN A 365 4.83 -13.06 4.70
CA GLN A 365 6.20 -13.16 5.18
C GLN A 365 7.11 -13.52 3.99
N ILE A 366 7.64 -12.49 3.32
CA ILE A 366 8.52 -12.60 2.16
C ILE A 366 9.70 -11.62 2.26
N GLY A 367 10.70 -11.78 1.40
CA GLY A 367 11.86 -10.90 1.33
C GLY A 367 11.52 -9.46 0.93
N PRO A 368 12.41 -8.48 1.22
CA PRO A 368 12.19 -7.07 0.90
C PRO A 368 12.23 -6.75 -0.60
N TYR A 369 12.65 -7.71 -1.43
CA TYR A 369 12.69 -7.62 -2.89
C TYR A 369 11.86 -8.73 -3.55
N GLU A 370 10.91 -9.27 -2.80
CA GLU A 370 9.97 -10.29 -3.27
C GLU A 370 8.57 -9.68 -3.39
N ILE A 371 7.80 -10.19 -4.35
CA ILE A 371 6.40 -9.86 -4.56
C ILE A 371 5.65 -11.18 -4.64
N LEU A 372 4.61 -11.35 -3.84
CA LEU A 372 3.74 -12.51 -3.89
C LEU A 372 2.50 -12.19 -4.72
N LEU A 373 2.36 -12.84 -5.87
CA LEU A 373 1.13 -12.83 -6.64
C LEU A 373 0.23 -13.96 -6.15
N ILE A 374 -1.03 -13.63 -5.89
CA ILE A 374 -2.10 -14.61 -5.71
C ILE A 374 -3.22 -14.31 -6.70
N ALA A 375 -3.79 -15.36 -7.29
CA ALA A 375 -4.84 -15.23 -8.29
C ALA A 375 -6.07 -16.08 -7.95
N GLU A 376 -7.22 -15.57 -8.37
CA GLU A 376 -8.52 -16.21 -8.32
C GLU A 376 -9.13 -16.13 -9.73
N LEU A 377 -9.34 -17.26 -10.38
CA LEU A 377 -9.89 -17.36 -11.72
C LEU A 377 -11.42 -17.53 -11.71
N GLN A 378 -12.01 -17.90 -10.57
CA GLN A 378 -13.45 -18.01 -10.39
C GLN A 378 -14.05 -16.70 -9.83
N ILE A 379 -15.32 -16.76 -9.42
CA ILE A 379 -16.06 -15.57 -8.96
C ILE A 379 -15.61 -15.20 -7.55
N LEU A 380 -14.96 -14.04 -7.40
CA LEU A 380 -14.42 -13.50 -6.13
C LEU A 380 -15.40 -13.57 -4.94
N SER A 381 -16.71 -13.35 -5.14
CA SER A 381 -17.68 -13.37 -4.04
C SER A 381 -18.37 -14.72 -3.79
N SER A 382 -17.88 -15.81 -4.38
CA SER A 382 -18.42 -17.17 -4.15
C SER A 382 -17.77 -17.83 -2.94
N THR A 383 -18.38 -18.84 -2.33
CA THR A 383 -17.72 -19.65 -1.28
C THR A 383 -16.52 -20.46 -1.79
N ASP A 384 -16.35 -20.50 -3.11
CA ASP A 384 -15.30 -21.24 -3.80
C ASP A 384 -14.10 -20.33 -4.13
N ALA A 385 -14.21 -19.01 -3.91
CA ALA A 385 -13.09 -18.08 -4.08
C ALA A 385 -12.14 -18.17 -2.88
N ASP A 386 -10.97 -18.76 -3.11
CA ASP A 386 -9.93 -18.95 -2.11
C ASP A 386 -8.57 -18.38 -2.54
N PHE A 387 -8.40 -17.88 -3.77
CA PHE A 387 -7.17 -17.27 -4.29
C PHE A 387 -5.95 -18.19 -4.23
N ASP A 388 -6.16 -19.51 -4.30
CA ASP A 388 -5.08 -20.48 -4.50
C ASP A 388 -5.07 -21.08 -5.91
N ASP A 389 -5.89 -20.54 -6.83
CA ASP A 389 -5.91 -20.91 -8.25
C ASP A 389 -4.54 -20.72 -8.92
N ASP A 390 -3.76 -19.72 -8.51
CA ASP A 390 -2.33 -19.59 -8.81
C ASP A 390 -1.63 -18.77 -7.71
N VAL A 391 -0.48 -19.24 -7.24
CA VAL A 391 0.35 -18.51 -6.27
C VAL A 391 1.78 -18.44 -6.78
N LEU A 392 2.21 -17.24 -7.16
CA LEU A 392 3.52 -17.01 -7.78
C LEU A 392 4.36 -16.08 -6.91
N LEU A 393 5.57 -16.51 -6.57
CA LEU A 393 6.56 -15.66 -5.91
C LEU A 393 7.53 -15.10 -6.94
N MET A 394 7.60 -13.78 -7.02
CA MET A 394 8.58 -13.08 -7.85
C MET A 394 9.72 -12.57 -6.96
N THR A 395 10.94 -13.00 -7.22
CA THR A 395 12.15 -12.52 -6.52
C THR A 395 12.96 -11.65 -7.47
N VAL A 396 13.23 -10.40 -7.08
CA VAL A 396 13.93 -9.42 -7.92
C VAL A 396 15.35 -9.24 -7.42
N ASP A 397 16.32 -9.83 -8.11
CA ASP A 397 17.73 -9.79 -7.77
C ASP A 397 18.57 -8.88 -8.68
N PRO A 398 19.73 -8.38 -8.19
CA PRO A 398 20.62 -7.60 -9.03
C PRO A 398 21.29 -8.49 -10.08
N ALA A 399 21.23 -8.07 -11.35
CA ALA A 399 21.81 -8.77 -12.51
C ALA A 399 23.21 -8.29 -12.94
#